data_AF-A0A9D1XZH1-F1
#
_entry.id   AF-A0A9D1XZH1-F1
#
_cell.length_a   1.000
_cell.length_b   1.000
_cell.length_c   1.000
_cell.angle_alpha   90.00
_cell.angle_beta   90.00
_cell.angle_gamma   90.00
#
_symmetry.space_group_name_H-M   'P 1'
#
loop_
_entity.id
_entity.type
_entity.pdbx_description
1 polymer ?
#
loop_
_entity_poly.entity_id
_entity_poly.type
_entity_poly.pdbx_seq_one_letter_code
_entity_poly.pdbx_strand_id
1 'polypeptide(L)'
;MALTEKDLARLGPAARAQIDAARARQAAAQKARRLQTDAAKAGPLLPEADSELERRYYAAVLWPKIMAGLVVSVELHKRFTLYPADTYCGLRLPAAHYTPDFFITYQNGTVEAVEVKSAAVRKLQRDYIYRRRLFIERYARPNGWRFTEYIQE
;
A
#
# COMPACT_ATOMS: atom_id res chain seq x y z
N MET A 1 -4.75 -34.26 -24.47
CA MET A 1 -5.55 -33.63 -25.54
C MET A 1 -6.91 -33.28 -24.95
N ALA A 2 -7.31 -32.01 -25.01
CA ALA A 2 -8.62 -31.59 -24.48
C ALA A 2 -9.74 -32.03 -25.45
N LEU A 3 -10.81 -32.65 -24.93
CA LEU A 3 -11.99 -33.00 -25.72
C LEU A 3 -12.58 -31.74 -26.38
N THR A 4 -12.78 -31.78 -27.68
CA THR A 4 -13.38 -30.66 -28.43
C THR A 4 -14.89 -30.59 -28.17
N GLU A 5 -15.52 -29.44 -28.43
CA GLU A 5 -16.98 -29.28 -28.25
C GLU A 5 -17.79 -30.31 -29.06
N LYS A 6 -17.26 -30.72 -30.23
CA LYS A 6 -17.86 -31.76 -31.08
C LYS A 6 -17.76 -33.16 -30.47
N ASP A 7 -16.74 -33.43 -29.67
CA ASP A 7 -16.57 -34.72 -28.95
C ASP A 7 -17.47 -34.79 -27.72
N LEU A 8 -17.66 -33.66 -27.03
CA LEU A 8 -18.59 -33.52 -25.90
C LEU A 8 -20.06 -33.70 -26.33
N ALA A 9 -20.40 -33.25 -27.54
CA ALA A 9 -21.73 -33.43 -28.12
C ALA A 9 -22.10 -34.90 -28.40
N ARG A 10 -21.11 -35.80 -28.52
CA ARG A 10 -21.34 -37.24 -28.73
C ARG A 10 -21.52 -38.02 -27.42
N LEU A 11 -21.28 -37.38 -26.28
CA LEU A 11 -21.42 -37.99 -24.96
C LEU A 11 -22.86 -37.84 -24.41
N GLY A 12 -23.33 -38.86 -23.70
CA GLY A 12 -24.64 -38.85 -23.03
C GLY A 12 -24.72 -37.79 -21.90
N PRO A 13 -25.94 -37.41 -21.46
CA PRO A 13 -26.16 -36.29 -20.53
C PRO A 13 -25.42 -36.47 -19.20
N ALA A 14 -25.34 -37.70 -18.68
CA ALA A 14 -24.61 -38.01 -17.46
C ALA A 14 -23.09 -37.79 -17.60
N ALA A 15 -22.51 -38.16 -18.75
CA ALA A 15 -21.08 -37.98 -19.02
C ALA A 15 -20.72 -36.50 -19.21
N ARG A 16 -21.59 -35.70 -19.82
CA ARG A 16 -21.41 -34.24 -19.92
C ARG A 16 -21.44 -33.57 -18.54
N ALA A 17 -22.44 -33.90 -17.72
CA ALA A 17 -22.56 -33.36 -16.36
C ALA A 17 -21.33 -33.69 -15.50
N GLN A 18 -20.75 -34.88 -15.65
CA GLN A 18 -19.51 -35.25 -14.96
C GLN A 18 -18.30 -34.43 -15.43
N ILE A 19 -18.16 -34.18 -16.73
CA ILE A 19 -17.06 -33.36 -17.28
C ILE A 19 -17.19 -31.91 -16.83
N ASP A 20 -18.41 -31.35 -16.85
CA ASP A 20 -18.66 -29.98 -16.41
C ASP A 20 -18.44 -29.82 -14.91
N ALA A 21 -18.86 -30.80 -14.10
CA ALA A 21 -18.56 -30.83 -12.66
C ALA A 21 -17.05 -30.93 -12.40
N ALA A 22 -16.31 -31.74 -13.17
CA ALA A 22 -14.87 -31.84 -13.05
C ALA A 22 -14.17 -30.51 -13.44
N ARG A 23 -14.63 -29.85 -14.50
CA ARG A 23 -14.15 -28.52 -14.92
C ARG A 23 -14.44 -27.45 -13.86
N ALA A 24 -15.65 -27.44 -13.30
CA ALA A 24 -16.03 -26.51 -12.23
C ALA A 24 -15.18 -26.71 -10.97
N ARG A 25 -14.91 -27.97 -10.58
CA ARG A 25 -14.01 -28.29 -9.47
C ARG A 25 -12.57 -27.83 -9.73
N GLN A 26 -12.06 -28.05 -10.94
CA GLN A 26 -10.72 -27.58 -11.33
C GLN A 26 -10.64 -26.05 -11.33
N ALA A 27 -11.65 -25.35 -11.85
CA ALA A 27 -11.73 -23.89 -11.85
C ALA A 27 -11.80 -23.32 -10.43
N ALA A 28 -12.59 -23.93 -9.54
CA ALA A 28 -12.67 -23.55 -8.13
C ALA A 28 -11.33 -23.75 -7.41
N ALA A 29 -10.64 -24.87 -7.66
CA ALA A 29 -9.31 -25.13 -7.11
C ALA A 29 -8.25 -24.13 -7.63
N GLN A 30 -8.28 -23.77 -8.91
CA GLN A 30 -7.43 -22.71 -9.48
C GLN A 30 -7.73 -21.35 -8.86
N LYS A 31 -9.01 -20.99 -8.68
CA LYS A 31 -9.42 -19.74 -8.03
C LYS A 31 -8.93 -19.67 -6.58
N ALA A 32 -9.08 -20.77 -5.82
CA ALA A 32 -8.59 -20.86 -4.44
C ALA A 32 -7.06 -20.75 -4.35
N ARG A 33 -6.32 -21.41 -5.25
CA ARG A 33 -4.85 -21.26 -5.35
C ARG A 33 -4.45 -19.83 -5.65
N ARG A 34 -5.13 -19.16 -6.59
CA ARG A 34 -4.89 -17.73 -6.90
C ARG A 34 -5.13 -16.85 -5.67
N LEU A 35 -6.27 -17.01 -5.00
CA LEU A 35 -6.58 -16.29 -3.76
C LEU A 35 -5.54 -16.52 -2.67
N GLN A 36 -5.03 -17.74 -2.50
CA GLN A 36 -3.94 -18.04 -1.56
C GLN A 36 -2.62 -17.38 -1.97
N THR A 37 -2.26 -17.40 -3.26
CA THR A 37 -1.04 -16.73 -3.73
C THR A 37 -1.16 -15.21 -3.64
N ASP A 38 -2.36 -14.66 -3.86
CA ASP A 38 -2.64 -13.24 -3.75
C ASP A 38 -2.62 -12.81 -2.28
N ALA A 39 -3.18 -13.62 -1.37
CA ALA A 39 -3.10 -13.41 0.08
C ALA A 39 -1.66 -13.52 0.62
N ALA A 40 -0.88 -14.49 0.13
CA ALA A 40 0.53 -14.62 0.49
C ALA A 40 1.38 -13.45 -0.03
N LYS A 41 1.03 -12.89 -1.21
CA LYS A 41 1.62 -11.64 -1.73
C LYS A 41 1.17 -10.41 -0.95
N ALA A 42 -0.05 -10.41 -0.43
CA ALA A 42 -0.63 -9.29 0.31
C ALA A 42 0.01 -9.10 1.70
N GLY A 43 0.86 -10.02 2.17
CA GLY A 43 1.54 -9.91 3.46
C GLY A 43 0.57 -9.87 4.65
N PRO A 44 1.05 -9.57 5.87
CA PRO A 44 0.15 -9.32 6.99
C PRO A 44 -0.71 -8.10 6.70
N LEU A 45 -2.00 -8.21 7.03
CA LEU A 45 -2.94 -7.11 6.89
C LEU A 45 -2.49 -5.94 7.77
N LEU A 46 -2.22 -4.79 7.17
CA LEU A 46 -2.04 -3.54 7.90
C LEU A 46 -3.44 -3.03 8.28
N PRO A 47 -3.88 -3.13 9.55
CA PRO A 47 -5.28 -2.86 9.92
C PRO A 47 -5.65 -1.37 9.79
N GLU A 48 -4.67 -0.48 9.86
CA GLU A 48 -4.82 0.98 9.85
C GLU A 48 -4.36 1.61 8.51
N ALA A 49 -4.25 0.84 7.43
CA ALA A 49 -3.91 1.40 6.12
C ALA A 49 -5.09 2.17 5.50
N ASP A 50 -4.87 3.42 5.14
CA ASP A 50 -5.86 4.29 4.48
C ASP A 50 -6.09 3.89 3.01
N SER A 51 -5.15 3.16 2.39
CA SER A 51 -5.28 2.71 1.00
C SER A 51 -4.75 1.29 0.72
N GLU A 52 -5.26 0.68 -0.37
CA GLU A 52 -4.73 -0.59 -0.90
C GLU A 52 -3.27 -0.47 -1.34
N LEU A 53 -2.87 0.73 -1.78
CA LEU A 53 -1.52 1.00 -2.20
C LEU A 53 -0.55 0.99 -1.01
N GLU A 54 -0.94 1.57 0.12
CA GLU A 54 -0.18 1.48 1.37
C GLU A 54 -0.06 0.05 1.86
N ARG A 55 -1.14 -0.74 1.81
CA ARG A 55 -1.10 -2.17 2.15
C ARG A 55 -0.08 -2.93 1.30
N ARG A 56 -0.05 -2.68 0.00
CA ARG A 56 0.92 -3.28 -0.92
C ARG A 56 2.34 -2.82 -0.63
N TYR A 57 2.55 -1.53 -0.38
CA TYR A 57 3.86 -1.01 0.00
C TYR A 57 4.36 -1.68 1.30
N TYR A 58 3.48 -1.75 2.30
CA TYR A 58 3.79 -2.41 3.56
C TYR A 58 4.18 -3.88 3.34
N ALA A 59 3.35 -4.65 2.63
CA ALA A 59 3.59 -6.06 2.40
C ALA A 59 4.86 -6.35 1.57
N ALA A 60 5.10 -5.56 0.52
CA ALA A 60 6.16 -5.82 -0.44
C ALA A 60 7.52 -5.24 -0.02
N VAL A 61 7.53 -4.10 0.67
CA VAL A 61 8.77 -3.34 0.96
C VAL A 61 9.08 -3.31 2.45
N LEU A 62 8.10 -2.96 3.29
CA LEU A 62 8.35 -2.74 4.70
C LEU A 62 8.40 -4.05 5.50
N TRP A 63 7.47 -4.97 5.23
CA TRP A 63 7.36 -6.24 5.92
C TRP A 63 8.63 -7.10 5.82
N PRO A 64 9.28 -7.26 4.64
CA PRO A 64 10.56 -7.97 4.57
C PRO A 64 11.66 -7.33 5.44
N LYS A 65 11.70 -6.00 5.54
CA LYS A 65 12.67 -5.29 6.39
C LYS A 65 12.39 -5.49 7.88
N ILE A 66 11.12 -5.53 8.28
CA ILE A 66 10.71 -5.86 9.66
C ILE A 66 11.13 -7.29 9.99
N MET A 67 10.83 -8.26 9.12
CA MET A 67 11.20 -9.67 9.31
C MET A 67 12.71 -9.87 9.37
N ALA A 68 13.48 -9.06 8.65
CA ALA A 68 14.94 -9.06 8.71
C ALA A 68 15.51 -8.39 9.99
N GLY A 69 14.67 -7.86 10.88
CA GLY A 69 15.10 -7.19 12.11
C GLY A 69 15.74 -5.81 11.89
N LEU A 70 15.60 -5.23 10.70
CA LEU A 70 16.21 -3.94 10.34
C LEU A 70 15.42 -2.74 10.87
N VAL A 71 14.14 -2.94 11.20
CA VAL A 71 13.21 -1.90 11.62
C VAL A 71 12.94 -2.04 13.11
N VAL A 72 13.10 -0.93 13.85
CA VAL A 72 12.83 -0.84 15.28
C VAL A 72 11.37 -0.46 15.51
N SER A 73 10.88 0.55 14.79
CA SER A 73 9.49 1.01 14.91
C SER A 73 8.94 1.47 13.57
N VAL A 74 7.62 1.30 13.42
CA VAL A 74 6.82 1.85 12.33
C VAL A 74 5.64 2.56 12.97
N GLU A 75 5.55 3.87 12.75
CA GLU A 75 4.41 4.69 13.15
C GLU A 75 3.62 5.05 11.89
N LEU A 76 2.36 4.62 11.83
CA LEU A 76 1.45 4.95 10.75
C LEU A 76 0.85 6.34 10.97
N HIS A 77 0.69 7.09 9.88
CA HIS A 77 -0.01 8.39 9.88
C HIS A 77 0.42 9.33 11.03
N LYS A 78 1.73 9.38 11.33
CA LYS A 78 2.27 10.23 12.39
C LYS A 78 2.06 11.71 12.04
N ARG A 79 1.25 12.42 12.83
CA ARG A 79 0.92 13.83 12.56
C ARG A 79 2.04 14.77 13.02
N PHE A 80 2.54 15.59 12.11
CA PHE A 80 3.50 16.67 12.36
C PHE A 80 2.84 18.03 12.19
N THR A 81 3.10 18.96 13.10
CA THR A 81 2.56 20.33 13.03
C THR A 81 3.52 21.23 12.25
N LEU A 82 3.17 21.54 11.00
CA LEU A 82 3.94 22.44 10.15
C LEU A 82 3.85 23.88 10.59
N TYR A 83 2.66 24.33 10.98
CA TYR A 83 2.42 25.64 11.58
C TYR A 83 1.39 25.51 12.68
N PRO A 84 1.63 26.10 13.87
CA PRO A 84 0.58 26.20 14.87
C PRO A 84 -0.54 27.13 14.36
N ALA A 85 -1.72 27.04 14.97
CA ALA A 85 -2.74 28.05 14.74
C ALA A 85 -2.24 29.40 15.28
N ASP A 86 -2.46 30.46 14.51
CA ASP A 86 -1.95 31.80 14.83
C ASP A 86 -2.95 32.88 14.37
N THR A 87 -2.71 34.14 14.74
CA THR A 87 -3.48 35.28 14.25
C THR A 87 -2.51 36.39 13.82
N TYR A 88 -2.62 36.83 12.57
CA TYR A 88 -1.77 37.88 12.03
C TYR A 88 -2.62 39.01 11.43
N CYS A 89 -2.45 40.24 11.92
CA CYS A 89 -3.22 41.41 11.48
C CYS A 89 -4.75 41.18 11.48
N GLY A 90 -5.27 40.47 12.49
CA GLY A 90 -6.69 40.13 12.60
C GLY A 90 -7.16 38.96 11.73
N LEU A 91 -6.28 38.37 10.91
CA LEU A 91 -6.57 37.15 10.15
C LEU A 91 -6.25 35.92 11.00
N ARG A 92 -7.21 35.01 11.15
CA ARG A 92 -7.00 33.71 11.79
C ARG A 92 -6.30 32.76 10.83
N LEU A 93 -5.10 32.33 11.20
CA LEU A 93 -4.29 31.35 10.49
C LEU A 93 -4.53 29.97 11.13
N PRO A 94 -5.19 29.01 10.44
CA PRO A 94 -5.39 27.68 10.99
C PRO A 94 -4.07 26.92 11.09
N ALA A 95 -4.02 25.96 12.02
CA ALA A 95 -2.88 25.07 12.11
C ALA A 95 -2.74 24.24 10.83
N ALA A 96 -1.51 24.11 10.35
CA ALA A 96 -1.17 23.28 9.21
C ALA A 96 -0.41 22.03 9.69
N HIS A 97 -0.74 20.88 9.13
CA HIS A 97 -0.12 19.61 9.50
C HIS A 97 0.36 18.85 8.27
N TYR A 98 1.34 17.97 8.50
CA TYR A 98 1.80 16.98 7.54
C TYR A 98 1.77 15.60 8.20
N THR A 99 1.32 14.61 7.45
CA THR A 99 1.16 13.25 7.94
C THR A 99 1.72 12.32 6.87
N PRO A 100 2.96 11.82 6.99
CA PRO A 100 3.45 10.76 6.12
C PRO A 100 2.67 9.47 6.40
N ASP A 101 2.57 8.60 5.40
CA ASP A 101 1.89 7.31 5.53
C ASP A 101 2.65 6.39 6.49
N PHE A 102 3.99 6.36 6.37
CA PHE A 102 4.85 5.59 7.26
C PHE A 102 5.98 6.45 7.82
N PHE A 103 6.19 6.39 9.13
CA PHE A 103 7.34 6.95 9.80
C PHE A 103 8.15 5.82 10.45
N ILE A 104 9.34 5.57 9.92
CA ILE A 104 10.09 4.34 10.14
C ILE A 104 11.39 4.67 10.87
N THR A 105 11.67 3.98 11.97
CA THR A 105 12.96 4.03 12.64
C THR A 105 13.71 2.72 12.41
N TYR A 106 14.90 2.81 11.82
CA TYR A 106 15.76 1.65 11.54
C TYR A 106 16.72 1.37 12.70
N GLN A 107 17.22 0.14 12.76
CA GLN A 107 18.15 -0.31 13.78
C GLN A 107 19.47 0.48 13.79
N ASN A 108 19.90 0.97 12.63
CA ASN A 108 21.10 1.79 12.49
C ASN A 108 20.91 3.26 12.90
N GLY A 109 19.77 3.62 13.50
CA GLY A 109 19.43 4.98 13.93
C GLY A 109 18.92 5.89 12.81
N THR A 110 18.85 5.41 11.56
CA THR A 110 18.24 6.19 10.47
C THR A 110 16.73 6.24 10.64
N VAL A 111 16.15 7.40 10.36
CA VAL A 111 14.70 7.59 10.32
C VAL A 111 14.29 7.93 8.91
N GLU A 112 13.20 7.32 8.44
CA GLU A 112 12.64 7.53 7.11
C GLU A 112 11.14 7.84 7.19
N ALA A 113 10.74 8.95 6.61
CA ALA A 113 9.34 9.26 6.33
C ALA A 113 9.01 8.84 4.90
N VAL A 114 8.00 7.99 4.74
CA VAL A 114 7.55 7.50 3.44
C VAL A 114 6.16 8.03 3.14
N GLU A 115 6.02 8.58 1.94
CA GLU A 115 4.74 8.91 1.34
C GLU A 115 4.46 7.98 0.17
N VAL A 116 3.28 7.41 0.13
CA VAL A 116 2.80 6.47 -0.88
C VAL A 116 1.78 7.17 -1.76
N LYS A 117 2.09 7.32 -3.05
CA LYS A 117 1.24 8.02 -4.02
C LYS A 117 0.96 7.18 -5.26
N SER A 118 -0.23 7.36 -5.82
CA SER A 118 -0.53 6.92 -7.18
C SER A 118 -0.22 8.02 -8.18
N ALA A 119 0.23 7.66 -9.39
CA ALA A 119 0.59 8.61 -10.43
C ALA A 119 -0.56 9.59 -10.81
N ALA A 120 -1.81 9.14 -10.71
CA ALA A 120 -3.00 9.92 -11.04
C ALA A 120 -3.26 11.08 -10.06
N VAL A 121 -2.99 10.88 -8.76
CA VAL A 121 -3.30 11.86 -7.71
C VAL A 121 -2.28 13.00 -7.66
N ARG A 122 -1.06 12.76 -8.14
CA ARG A 122 0.07 13.72 -8.09
C ARG A 122 -0.20 15.04 -8.83
N LYS A 123 -1.00 15.03 -9.92
CA LYS A 123 -1.27 16.24 -10.73
C LYS A 123 -2.29 17.20 -10.11
N LEU A 124 -3.08 16.74 -9.14
CA LEU A 124 -4.20 17.51 -8.59
C LEU A 124 -3.90 18.20 -7.25
N GLN A 125 -2.77 17.90 -6.60
CA GLN A 125 -2.49 18.36 -5.23
C GLN A 125 -1.44 19.49 -5.18
N ARG A 126 -1.85 20.72 -5.52
CA ARG A 126 -0.97 21.90 -5.44
C ARG A 126 -0.44 22.16 -4.03
N ASP A 127 -1.30 22.02 -3.02
CA ASP A 127 -0.96 22.29 -1.62
C ASP A 127 0.03 21.26 -1.04
N TYR A 128 -0.03 20.02 -1.53
CA TYR A 128 0.84 18.93 -1.08
C TYR A 128 2.32 19.26 -1.31
N ILE A 129 2.66 19.84 -2.47
CA ILE A 129 4.05 20.19 -2.80
C ILE A 129 4.66 21.11 -1.73
N TYR A 130 3.88 22.11 -1.29
CA TYR A 130 4.33 23.06 -0.27
C TYR A 130 4.34 22.45 1.13
N ARG A 131 3.29 21.69 1.52
CA ARG A 131 3.28 21.01 2.84
C ARG A 131 4.43 20.01 2.97
N ARG A 132 4.71 19.24 1.93
CA ARG A 132 5.86 18.34 1.87
C ARG A 132 7.18 19.09 1.99
N ARG A 133 7.36 20.17 1.22
CA ARG A 133 8.58 20.99 1.33
C ARG A 133 8.76 21.50 2.75
N LEU A 134 7.71 22.03 3.36
CA LEU A 134 7.73 22.52 4.74
C LEU A 134 8.08 21.41 5.74
N PHE A 135 7.53 20.21 5.58
CA PHE A 135 7.91 19.05 6.40
C PHE A 135 9.40 18.73 6.27
N ILE A 136 9.91 18.67 5.03
CA ILE A 136 11.31 18.33 4.77
C ILE A 136 12.24 19.36 5.40
N GLU A 137 11.97 20.66 5.21
CA GLU A 137 12.84 21.72 5.74
C GLU A 137 12.75 21.86 7.27
N ARG A 138 11.55 21.68 7.86
CA ARG A 138 11.33 21.88 9.30
C ARG A 138 11.69 20.66 10.14
N TYR A 139 11.53 19.46 9.60
CA TYR A 139 11.70 18.21 10.34
C TYR A 139 12.77 17.31 9.73
N ALA A 140 12.66 16.95 8.44
CA ALA A 140 13.53 15.91 7.90
C ALA A 140 15.00 16.34 7.83
N ARG A 141 15.30 17.49 7.21
CA ARG A 141 16.69 17.97 7.07
C ARG A 141 17.38 18.23 8.41
N PRO A 142 16.78 18.97 9.37
CA PRO A 142 17.46 19.26 10.64
C PRO A 142 17.76 18.00 11.47
N ASN A 143 16.93 16.96 11.35
CA ASN A 143 17.13 15.71 12.07
C ASN A 143 17.88 14.65 11.23
N GLY A 144 18.32 14.97 10.01
CA GLY A 144 18.98 14.02 9.12
C GLY A 144 18.10 12.86 8.64
N TRP A 145 16.77 13.01 8.67
CA TRP A 145 15.83 11.98 8.23
C TRP A 145 15.78 11.88 6.71
N ARG A 146 15.56 10.67 6.22
CA ARG A 146 15.26 10.41 4.81
C ARG A 146 13.78 10.68 4.54
N PHE A 147 13.49 11.26 3.38
CA PHE A 147 12.13 11.37 2.86
C PHE A 147 12.05 10.61 1.53
N THR A 148 11.11 9.68 1.43
CA THR A 148 10.91 8.83 0.24
C THR A 148 9.48 8.95 -0.25
N GLU A 149 9.32 9.31 -1.53
CA GLU A 149 8.02 9.28 -2.21
C GLU A 149 7.95 8.01 -3.06
N TYR A 150 7.16 7.02 -2.64
CA TYR A 150 6.90 5.81 -3.40
C TYR A 150 5.73 6.06 -4.36
N ILE A 151 6.01 5.92 -5.66
CA ILE A 151 5.02 6.10 -6.71
C ILE A 151 4.79 4.75 -7.38
N GLN A 152 3.57 4.24 -7.33
CA GLN A 152 3.18 3.12 -8.18
C GLN A 152 2.85 3.65 -9.58
N GLU A 153 3.61 3.17 -10.57
CA GLU A 153 3.37 3.36 -12.00
C GLU A 153 2.11 2.61 -12.48
#